data_AF-A0A6B3F664-F1
#
_entry.id   AF-A0A6B3F664-F1
#
_cell.length_a   1.000
_cell.length_b   1.000
_cell.length_c   1.000
_cell.angle_alpha   90.00
_cell.angle_beta   90.00
_cell.angle_gamma   90.00
#
_symmetry.space_group_name_H-M   'P 1'
#
loop_
_entity.id
_entity.type
_entity.pdbx_description
1 polymer ?
#
loop_
_entity_poly.entity_id
_entity_poly.type
_entity_poly.pdbx_seq_one_letter_code
_entity_poly.pdbx_strand_id
1 'polypeptide(L)'
;ENTALRRRVESLAARDDGRSEAEDKRLTRIEDSAGTRPVRGKTVSVTLQDAPPDAGPKLPGYPEPQPNDLVIHQQDLQAVVNALWQGGARGIEVMGQRLISTSAVRCVGNTL
;
A
#
# COMPACT_ATOMS: atom_id res chain seq x y z
N GLU A 1 -25.76 5.27 -18.14
CA GLU A 1 -26.36 3.94 -18.45
C GLU A 1 -25.37 2.76 -18.47
N ASN A 2 -24.18 2.88 -19.08
CA ASN A 2 -23.28 1.74 -19.30
C ASN A 2 -22.81 1.02 -18.00
N THR A 3 -22.50 1.78 -16.93
CA THR A 3 -22.07 1.21 -15.63
C THR A 3 -23.17 0.40 -14.93
N ALA A 4 -24.44 0.76 -15.13
CA ALA A 4 -25.56 0.02 -14.55
C ALA A 4 -25.77 -1.32 -15.28
N LEU A 5 -25.65 -1.31 -16.61
CA LEU A 5 -25.73 -2.52 -17.44
C LEU A 5 -24.57 -3.49 -17.13
N ARG A 6 -23.34 -2.99 -17.02
CA ARG A 6 -22.17 -3.82 -16.63
C ARG A 6 -22.37 -4.48 -15.27
N ARG A 7 -22.84 -3.74 -14.26
CA ARG A 7 -23.15 -4.32 -12.93
C ARG A 7 -24.22 -5.40 -12.99
N ARG A 8 -25.21 -5.24 -13.88
CA ARG A 8 -26.29 -6.22 -14.04
C ARG A 8 -25.81 -7.49 -14.75
N VAL A 9 -24.94 -7.36 -15.76
CA VAL A 9 -24.27 -8.50 -16.41
C VAL A 9 -23.39 -9.25 -15.40
N GLU A 10 -22.57 -8.53 -14.63
CA GLU A 10 -21.74 -9.12 -13.57
C GLU A 10 -22.58 -9.89 -12.54
N SER A 11 -23.70 -9.30 -12.12
CA SER A 11 -24.64 -9.92 -11.18
C SER A 11 -25.31 -11.17 -11.75
N LEU A 12 -25.56 -11.24 -13.06
CA LEU A 12 -26.17 -12.41 -13.70
C LEU A 12 -25.12 -13.51 -13.87
N ALA A 13 -23.92 -13.15 -14.35
CA ALA A 13 -22.80 -14.08 -14.49
C ALA A 13 -22.43 -14.72 -13.14
N ALA A 14 -22.36 -13.94 -12.06
CA ALA A 14 -22.09 -14.46 -10.72
C ALA A 14 -23.18 -15.38 -10.16
N ARG A 15 -24.41 -15.34 -10.69
CA ARG A 15 -25.50 -16.25 -10.30
C ARG A 15 -25.49 -17.55 -11.09
N ASP A 16 -24.89 -17.55 -12.28
CA ASP A 16 -24.98 -18.63 -13.27
C ASP A 16 -23.63 -19.31 -13.53
N ASP A 17 -22.61 -18.99 -12.73
CA ASP A 17 -21.25 -19.53 -12.86
C ASP A 17 -21.07 -20.94 -12.24
N GLY A 18 -22.16 -21.54 -11.75
CA GLY A 18 -22.19 -22.88 -11.19
C GLY A 18 -21.55 -23.01 -9.80
N ARG A 19 -21.10 -21.91 -9.17
CA ARG A 19 -20.53 -21.93 -7.82
C ARG A 19 -21.62 -22.00 -6.76
N SER A 20 -21.39 -22.82 -5.75
CA SER A 20 -22.21 -22.85 -4.54
C SER A 20 -21.93 -21.65 -3.64
N GLU A 21 -22.87 -21.31 -2.74
CA GLU A 21 -22.63 -20.27 -1.73
C GLU A 21 -21.37 -20.53 -0.87
N ALA A 22 -21.02 -21.80 -0.67
CA ALA A 22 -19.84 -22.18 0.09
C ALA A 22 -18.55 -21.81 -0.67
N GLU A 23 -18.53 -21.97 -1.99
CA GLU A 23 -17.43 -21.59 -2.86
C GLU A 23 -17.32 -20.07 -2.99
N ASP A 24 -18.43 -19.35 -3.07
CA ASP A 24 -18.43 -17.88 -3.03
C ASP A 24 -17.84 -17.32 -1.73
N LYS A 25 -18.26 -17.88 -0.59
CA LYS A 25 -17.71 -17.51 0.72
C LYS A 25 -16.22 -17.85 0.80
N ARG A 26 -15.78 -18.95 0.19
CA ARG A 26 -14.37 -19.33 0.13
C ARG A 26 -13.57 -18.37 -0.75
N LEU A 27 -14.06 -18.03 -1.93
CA LEU A 27 -13.42 -17.07 -2.83
C LEU A 27 -13.26 -15.71 -2.15
N THR A 28 -14.33 -15.19 -1.55
CA THR A 28 -14.31 -13.90 -0.86
C THR A 28 -13.22 -13.86 0.22
N ARG A 29 -13.09 -14.92 1.03
CA ARG A 29 -12.04 -15.01 2.05
C ARG A 29 -10.63 -15.03 1.46
N ILE A 30 -10.44 -15.72 0.33
CA ILE A 30 -9.16 -15.75 -0.37
C ILE A 30 -8.83 -14.35 -0.89
N GLU A 31 -9.76 -13.68 -1.55
CA GLU A 31 -9.59 -12.32 -2.06
C GLU A 31 -9.26 -11.31 -0.96
N ASP A 32 -9.94 -11.42 0.19
CA ASP A 32 -9.65 -10.58 1.36
C ASP A 32 -8.22 -10.84 1.87
N SER A 33 -7.81 -12.11 2.00
CA SER A 33 -6.45 -12.47 2.46
C SER A 33 -5.34 -12.11 1.46
N ALA A 34 -5.63 -12.17 0.17
CA ALA A 34 -4.72 -11.81 -0.91
C ALA A 34 -4.68 -10.29 -1.14
N GLY A 35 -5.57 -9.51 -0.50
CA GLY A 35 -5.65 -8.07 -0.67
C GLY A 35 -6.17 -7.61 -2.03
N THR A 36 -6.81 -8.49 -2.81
CA THR A 36 -7.32 -8.19 -4.16
C THR A 36 -8.65 -7.44 -4.15
N ARG A 37 -9.31 -7.36 -2.98
CA ARG A 37 -10.54 -6.59 -2.80
C ARG A 37 -10.29 -5.11 -2.50
N PRO A 38 -11.16 -4.21 -3.00
CA PRO A 38 -11.11 -2.80 -2.64
C PRO A 38 -11.33 -2.60 -1.13
N VAL A 39 -10.52 -1.73 -0.53
CA VAL A 39 -10.68 -1.28 0.86
C VAL A 39 -11.12 0.18 0.85
N ARG A 40 -12.08 0.52 1.71
CA ARG A 40 -12.59 1.89 1.87
C ARG A 40 -12.65 2.23 3.35
N GLY A 41 -12.46 3.50 3.68
CA GLY A 41 -12.52 3.98 5.05
C GLY A 41 -11.84 5.33 5.22
N LYS A 42 -11.65 5.72 6.49
CA LYS A 42 -10.80 6.87 6.85
C LYS A 42 -9.36 6.58 6.45
N THR A 43 -8.67 7.59 5.94
CA THR A 43 -7.29 7.47 5.48
C THR A 43 -6.43 8.57 6.10
N VAL A 44 -5.12 8.33 6.09
CA VAL A 44 -4.08 9.33 6.35
C VAL A 44 -3.12 9.31 5.18
N SER A 45 -2.52 10.46 4.87
CA SER A 45 -1.47 10.56 3.88
C SER A 45 -0.15 10.87 4.59
N VAL A 46 0.91 10.17 4.19
CA VAL A 46 2.26 10.38 4.68
C VAL A 46 3.13 10.75 3.49
N THR A 47 3.85 11.86 3.61
CA THR A 47 4.83 12.29 2.62
C THR A 47 6.21 12.20 3.25
N LEU A 48 7.09 11.41 2.64
CA LEU A 48 8.51 11.42 2.94
C LEU A 48 9.19 12.30 1.89
N GLN A 49 10.01 13.23 2.35
CA GLN A 49 10.75 14.16 1.51
C GLN A 49 12.24 14.08 1.85
N ASP A 50 13.08 13.92 0.83
CA ASP A 50 14.54 13.96 0.98
C ASP A 50 14.97 15.29 1.62
N ALA A 51 16.04 15.23 2.40
CA ALA A 51 16.61 16.43 3.00
C ALA A 51 17.21 17.34 1.91
N PRO A 52 17.22 18.68 2.12
CA PRO A 52 17.89 19.57 1.20
C PRO A 52 19.43 19.32 1.21
N PRO A 53 20.15 19.60 0.12
CA PRO A 53 21.59 19.29 0.01
C PRO A 53 22.48 20.01 1.03
N ASP A 54 22.01 21.12 1.60
CA ASP A 54 22.67 21.94 2.61
C ASP A 54 22.15 21.65 4.03
N ALA A 55 21.41 20.56 4.23
CA ALA A 55 20.95 20.15 5.55
C ALA A 55 22.14 19.84 6.47
N GLY A 56 22.14 20.47 7.65
CA GLY A 56 23.08 20.17 8.73
C GLY A 56 22.41 19.43 9.90
N PRO A 57 23.20 19.04 10.92
CA PRO A 57 22.68 18.39 12.11
C PRO A 57 21.71 19.30 12.88
N LYS A 58 20.51 18.80 13.18
CA LYS A 58 19.48 19.54 13.93
C LYS A 58 19.63 19.44 15.45
N LEU A 59 20.47 18.53 15.93
CA LEU A 59 20.68 18.27 17.36
C LEU A 59 22.16 18.45 17.71
N PRO A 60 22.46 19.00 18.90
CA PRO A 60 23.84 19.18 19.34
C PRO A 60 24.53 17.82 19.53
N GLY A 61 25.80 17.74 19.11
CA GLY A 61 26.64 16.55 19.24
C GLY A 61 26.52 15.53 18.11
N TYR A 62 25.69 15.78 17.09
CA TYR A 62 25.64 14.95 15.87
C TYR A 62 26.69 15.40 14.85
N PRO A 63 27.30 14.46 14.10
CA PRO A 63 28.22 14.80 13.02
C PRO A 63 27.49 15.44 11.83
N GLU A 64 28.26 16.10 10.97
CA GLU A 64 27.74 16.59 9.69
C GLU A 64 27.25 15.42 8.81
N PRO A 65 26.04 15.51 8.24
CA PRO A 65 25.48 14.44 7.44
C PRO A 65 26.27 14.25 6.15
N GLN A 66 26.41 12.99 5.75
CA GLN A 66 26.98 12.64 4.46
C GLN A 66 25.87 12.67 3.40
N PRO A 67 26.19 12.78 2.09
CA PRO A 67 25.17 12.81 1.04
C PRO A 67 24.18 11.63 1.09
N ASN A 68 24.63 10.46 1.55
CA ASN A 68 23.76 9.31 1.74
C ASN A 68 22.70 9.53 2.82
N ASP A 69 23.00 10.29 3.87
CA ASP A 69 22.07 10.57 4.98
C ASP A 69 20.97 11.57 4.58
N LEU A 70 21.09 12.19 3.41
CA LEU A 70 20.15 13.19 2.90
C LEU A 70 19.03 12.57 2.04
N VAL A 71 19.13 11.27 1.72
CA VAL A 71 18.21 10.56 0.84
C VAL A 71 17.41 9.55 1.65
N ILE A 72 16.11 9.46 1.39
CA ILE A 72 15.24 8.43 1.93
C ILE A 72 15.63 7.08 1.33
N HIS A 73 15.85 6.10 2.19
CA HIS A 73 16.18 4.75 1.76
C HIS A 73 15.01 3.77 1.96
N GLN A 74 15.24 2.56 1.47
CA GLN A 74 14.31 1.44 1.59
C GLN A 74 13.88 1.19 3.04
N GLN A 75 14.81 1.24 4.00
CA GLN A 75 14.50 0.98 5.39
C GLN A 75 13.54 2.01 5.99
N ASP A 76 13.61 3.27 5.56
CA ASP A 76 12.77 4.35 6.09
C ASP A 76 11.32 4.16 5.65
N LEU A 77 11.14 3.89 4.35
CA LEU A 77 9.81 3.60 3.83
C LEU A 77 9.25 2.29 4.41
N GLN A 78 10.09 1.26 4.56
CA GLN A 78 9.68 0.01 5.18
C GLN A 78 9.27 0.21 6.64
N ALA A 79 9.98 1.08 7.39
CA ALA A 79 9.60 1.44 8.75
C ALA A 79 8.24 2.14 8.79
N VAL A 80 7.97 3.08 7.88
CA VAL A 80 6.66 3.75 7.79
C VAL A 80 5.55 2.76 7.47
N VAL A 81 5.74 1.90 6.46
CA VAL A 81 4.74 0.87 6.09
C VAL A 81 4.47 -0.07 7.27
N ASN A 82 5.50 -0.51 7.98
CA ASN A 82 5.34 -1.36 9.15
C ASN A 82 4.62 -0.64 10.30
N ALA A 83 4.92 0.64 10.53
CA ALA A 83 4.24 1.44 11.54
C ALA A 83 2.75 1.62 11.21
N LEU A 84 2.40 1.82 9.93
CA LEU A 84 1.01 1.88 9.50
C LEU A 84 0.28 0.55 9.72
N TRP A 85 0.93 -0.59 9.45
CA TRP A 85 0.37 -1.91 9.76
C TRP A 85 0.18 -2.14 11.24
N GLN A 86 1.20 -1.83 12.06
CA GLN A 86 1.09 -1.90 13.52
C GLN A 86 0.00 -0.96 14.07
N GLY A 87 -0.20 0.19 13.43
CA GLY A 87 -1.27 1.14 13.73
C GLY A 87 -2.67 0.67 13.28
N GLY A 88 -2.80 -0.50 12.68
CA GLY A 88 -4.08 -1.10 12.29
C GLY A 88 -4.59 -0.66 10.92
N ALA A 89 -3.74 -0.13 10.04
CA ALA A 89 -4.11 0.08 8.65
C ALA A 89 -4.58 -1.25 8.03
N ARG A 90 -5.68 -1.21 7.25
CA ARG A 90 -6.23 -2.38 6.53
C ARG A 90 -5.93 -2.36 5.04
N GLY A 91 -5.38 -1.25 4.56
CA GLY A 91 -4.87 -1.07 3.21
C GLY A 91 -3.86 0.06 3.21
N ILE A 92 -2.78 -0.11 2.46
CA ILE A 92 -1.73 0.89 2.25
C ILE A 92 -1.52 1.02 0.75
N GLU A 93 -1.33 2.26 0.32
CA GLU A 93 -0.93 2.61 -1.03
C GLU A 93 0.37 3.41 -0.95
N VAL A 94 1.31 3.09 -1.82
CA VAL A 94 2.59 3.80 -1.97
C VAL A 94 2.68 4.25 -3.43
N MET A 95 2.76 5.57 -3.66
CA MET A 95 2.84 6.17 -5.01
C MET A 95 1.77 5.64 -5.99
N GLY A 96 0.53 5.48 -5.55
CA GLY A 96 -0.55 4.96 -6.40
C GLY A 96 -0.61 3.43 -6.50
N GLN A 97 0.29 2.69 -5.85
CA GLN A 97 0.33 1.23 -5.88
C GLN A 97 -0.13 0.63 -4.55
N ARG A 98 -1.14 -0.24 -4.61
CA ARG A 98 -1.67 -0.96 -3.45
C ARG A 98 -0.65 -2.00 -2.98
N LEU A 99 -0.32 -1.96 -1.69
CA LEU A 99 0.40 -3.05 -1.05
C LEU A 99 -0.56 -4.18 -0.67
N ILE A 100 -0.17 -5.40 -1.04
CA ILE A 100 -0.85 -6.66 -0.71
C ILE A 100 0.09 -7.61 0.02
N SER A 101 -0.38 -8.80 0.40
CA SER A 101 0.37 -9.78 1.20
C SER A 101 1.71 -10.23 0.58
N THR A 102 1.86 -10.10 -0.74
CA THR A 102 3.06 -10.48 -1.49
C THR A 102 3.88 -9.27 -1.96
N SER A 103 3.46 -8.05 -1.60
CA SER A 103 4.21 -6.84 -1.95
C SER A 103 5.46 -6.70 -1.09
N ALA A 104 6.53 -6.16 -1.68
CA ALA A 104 7.75 -5.81 -0.98
C ALA A 104 8.19 -4.39 -1.35
N VAL A 105 8.75 -3.68 -0.38
CA VAL A 105 9.42 -2.39 -0.60
C VAL A 105 10.85 -2.69 -1.03
N ARG A 106 11.25 -2.23 -2.22
CA ARG A 106 12.60 -2.43 -2.75
C ARG A 106 13.07 -1.16 -3.44
N CYS A 107 14.22 -0.64 -3.05
CA CYS A 107 14.86 0.44 -3.80
C CYS A 107 15.85 -0.13 -4.82
N VAL A 108 15.87 0.43 -6.03
CA VAL A 108 16.91 0.19 -7.04
C VAL A 108 17.50 1.55 -7.43
N GLY A 109 18.69 1.85 -6.93
CA GLY A 109 19.26 3.19 -7.04
C GLY A 109 18.43 4.21 -6.27
N ASN A 110 18.08 5.32 -6.92
CA ASN A 110 17.21 6.37 -6.38
C ASN A 110 15.72 6.13 -6.66
N THR A 111 15.37 4.99 -7.24
CA THR A 111 14.00 4.66 -7.63
C THR A 111 13.42 3.63 -6.67
N LEU A 112 12.15 3.82 -6.36
CA LEU A 112 11.32 2.96 -5.54
C LEU A 112 10.37 2.13 -6.41
#